data_AF-A0A7Y2ZH80-F1
#
_entry.id   AF-A0A7Y2ZH80-F1
#
_cell.length_a   1.000
_cell.length_b   1.000
_cell.length_c   1.000
_cell.angle_alpha   90.00
_cell.angle_beta   90.00
_cell.angle_gamma   90.00
#
_symmetry.space_group_name_H-M   'P 1'
#
loop_
_entity.id
_entity.type
_entity.pdbx_description
1 polymer ?
#
loop_
_entity_poly.entity_id
_entity_poly.type
_entity_poly.pdbx_seq_one_letter_code
_entity_poly.pdbx_strand_id
1 'polypeptide(L)'
;MITASILLAFSLEAWWAERVDRSRFDEIVVAVRAEFAGSRAELERAREIHEATAEQLETLVSMMGPNPEAAALDALHPLWAEVRFTSTDVPLGVLSNLLASGDISSFPDLDLRARLIGWPAAIEDHVATEGMYDRALEDLRRSVSTRSPVPPGWGSPDYDTAFPIQARAVLTSFAVENDLARSLHLLRIVIRENRELRERLESLLADLDAFIGRR
;
A
#
# COMPACT_ATOMS: atom_id res chain seq x y z
N MET A 1 -19.81 -62.52 -5.37
CA MET A 1 -20.26 -61.20 -4.89
C MET A 1 -19.07 -60.38 -4.34
N ILE A 2 -17.94 -60.35 -5.06
CA ILE A 2 -16.68 -59.70 -4.62
C ILE A 2 -16.53 -58.31 -5.26
N THR A 3 -17.10 -58.12 -6.45
CA THR A 3 -17.14 -56.84 -7.18
C THR A 3 -18.01 -55.78 -6.50
N ALA A 4 -19.15 -56.16 -5.91
CA ALA A 4 -20.03 -55.23 -5.21
C ALA A 4 -19.39 -54.62 -3.94
N SER A 5 -18.62 -55.41 -3.19
CA SER A 5 -17.87 -54.94 -2.01
C SER A 5 -16.70 -54.04 -2.37
N ILE A 6 -16.04 -54.29 -3.51
CA ILE A 6 -14.93 -53.46 -4.01
C ILE A 6 -15.44 -52.10 -4.50
N LEU A 7 -16.57 -52.06 -5.23
CA LEU A 7 -17.16 -50.80 -5.69
C LEU A 7 -17.67 -49.91 -4.54
N LEU A 8 -18.19 -50.52 -3.48
CA LEU A 8 -18.57 -49.82 -2.24
C LEU A 8 -17.37 -49.21 -1.52
N ALA A 9 -16.24 -49.92 -1.46
CA ALA A 9 -15.00 -49.42 -0.88
C ALA A 9 -14.47 -48.19 -1.65
N PHE A 10 -14.43 -48.26 -2.99
CA PHE A 10 -14.02 -47.10 -3.81
C PHE A 10 -14.98 -45.92 -3.72
N SER A 11 -16.29 -46.18 -3.58
CA SER A 11 -17.29 -45.13 -3.42
C SER A 11 -17.16 -44.43 -2.06
N LEU A 12 -16.81 -45.18 -1.00
CA LEU A 12 -16.50 -44.61 0.31
C LEU A 12 -15.20 -43.81 0.28
N GLU A 13 -14.14 -44.35 -0.32
CA GLU A 13 -12.86 -43.62 -0.47
C GLU A 13 -13.04 -42.32 -1.24
N ALA A 14 -13.80 -42.32 -2.35
CA ALA A 14 -14.11 -41.13 -3.11
C ALA A 14 -14.91 -40.09 -2.30
N TRP A 15 -15.89 -40.54 -1.49
CA TRP A 15 -16.67 -39.66 -0.62
C TRP A 15 -15.82 -39.03 0.50
N TRP A 16 -14.93 -39.80 1.12
CA TRP A 16 -13.99 -39.28 2.12
C TRP A 16 -13.00 -38.29 1.52
N ALA A 17 -12.45 -38.59 0.33
CA ALA A 17 -11.58 -37.69 -0.40
C ALA A 17 -12.30 -36.36 -0.72
N GLU A 18 -13.53 -36.42 -1.23
CA GLU A 18 -14.30 -35.22 -1.53
C GLU A 18 -14.63 -34.39 -0.28
N ARG A 19 -14.88 -35.05 0.86
CA ARG A 19 -15.12 -34.36 2.14
C ARG A 19 -13.85 -33.65 2.64
N VAL A 20 -12.70 -34.29 2.54
CA VAL A 20 -11.40 -33.72 2.93
C VAL A 20 -11.04 -32.54 2.02
N ASP A 21 -11.21 -32.68 0.70
CA ASP A 21 -10.98 -31.61 -0.26
C ASP A 21 -11.90 -30.41 -0.01
N ARG A 22 -13.16 -30.65 0.35
CA ARG A 22 -14.10 -29.59 0.72
C ARG A 22 -13.68 -28.85 1.98
N SER A 23 -13.29 -29.58 3.03
CA SER A 23 -12.77 -28.98 4.27
C SER A 23 -11.55 -28.12 4.02
N ARG A 24 -10.57 -28.63 3.26
CA ARG A 24 -9.35 -27.90 2.91
C ARG A 24 -9.66 -26.65 2.10
N PHE A 25 -10.60 -26.74 1.15
CA PHE A 25 -11.02 -25.59 0.37
C PHE A 25 -11.68 -24.51 1.26
N ASP A 26 -12.54 -24.89 2.21
CA ASP A 26 -13.18 -23.94 3.12
C ASP A 26 -12.14 -23.23 4.01
N GLU A 27 -11.13 -23.95 4.50
CA GLU A 27 -10.00 -23.38 5.25
C GLU A 27 -9.23 -22.33 4.42
N ILE A 28 -8.97 -22.62 3.13
CA ILE A 28 -8.30 -21.68 2.22
C ILE A 28 -9.13 -20.41 2.04
N VAL A 29 -10.44 -20.54 1.79
CA VAL A 29 -11.32 -19.38 1.59
C VAL A 29 -11.37 -18.49 2.83
N VAL A 30 -11.47 -19.09 4.02
CA VAL A 30 -11.42 -18.36 5.30
C VAL A 30 -10.06 -17.67 5.49
N ALA A 31 -8.95 -18.32 5.13
CA ALA A 31 -7.61 -17.74 5.23
C ALA A 31 -7.42 -16.56 4.26
N VAL A 32 -7.85 -16.67 3.00
CA VAL A 32 -7.80 -15.57 2.02
C VAL A 32 -8.63 -14.37 2.51
N ARG A 33 -9.83 -14.63 3.04
CA ARG A 33 -10.68 -13.59 3.61
C ARG A 33 -10.00 -12.89 4.79
N ALA A 34 -9.37 -13.64 5.69
CA ALA A 34 -8.65 -13.08 6.84
C ALA A 34 -7.46 -12.23 6.39
N GLU A 35 -6.70 -12.69 5.38
CA GLU A 35 -5.63 -11.92 4.75
C GLU A 35 -6.15 -10.60 4.18
N PHE A 36 -7.23 -10.63 3.41
CA PHE A 36 -7.84 -9.42 2.83
C PHE A 36 -8.38 -8.44 3.88
N ALA A 37 -8.88 -8.93 5.02
CA ALA A 37 -9.24 -8.05 6.14
C ALA A 37 -8.01 -7.31 6.70
N GLY A 38 -6.85 -7.97 6.75
CA GLY A 38 -5.57 -7.36 7.10
C GLY A 38 -5.09 -6.36 6.05
N SER A 39 -5.14 -6.73 4.76
CA SER A 39 -4.85 -5.85 3.63
C SER A 39 -5.65 -4.55 3.68
N ARG A 40 -6.92 -4.63 4.10
CA ARG A 40 -7.77 -3.45 4.23
C ARG A 40 -7.26 -2.48 5.29
N ALA A 41 -6.90 -3.00 6.47
CA ALA A 41 -6.39 -2.17 7.57
C ALA A 41 -5.09 -1.47 7.16
N GLU A 42 -4.23 -2.17 6.42
CA GLU A 42 -2.98 -1.62 5.92
C GLU A 42 -3.19 -0.53 4.85
N LEU A 43 -4.08 -0.77 3.88
CA LEU A 43 -4.43 0.25 2.89
C LEU A 43 -5.00 1.51 3.54
N GLU A 44 -5.86 1.37 4.54
CA GLU A 44 -6.43 2.50 5.28
C GLU A 44 -5.35 3.28 6.05
N ARG A 45 -4.46 2.57 6.76
CA ARG A 45 -3.33 3.19 7.46
C ARG A 45 -2.44 3.98 6.49
N ALA A 46 -2.11 3.39 5.34
CA ALA A 46 -1.30 4.06 4.32
C ALA A 46 -2.00 5.30 3.77
N ARG A 47 -3.31 5.21 3.48
CA ARG A 47 -4.14 6.34 3.02
C ARG A 47 -4.08 7.52 3.99
N GLU A 48 -4.32 7.28 5.27
CA GLU A 48 -4.31 8.33 6.30
C GLU A 48 -2.95 9.05 6.36
N ILE A 49 -1.86 8.29 6.30
CA ILE A 49 -0.50 8.85 6.31
C ILE A 49 -0.24 9.65 5.03
N HIS A 50 -0.59 9.11 3.86
CA HIS A 50 -0.38 9.78 2.58
C HIS A 50 -1.20 11.07 2.47
N GLU A 51 -2.44 11.08 2.94
CA GLU A 51 -3.29 12.29 2.96
C GLU A 51 -2.69 13.36 3.89
N ALA A 52 -2.24 12.99 5.09
CA ALA A 52 -1.56 13.93 6.00
C ALA A 52 -0.26 14.49 5.38
N THR A 53 0.55 13.65 4.74
CA THR A 53 1.76 14.10 4.05
C THR A 53 1.43 15.02 2.86
N ALA A 54 0.30 14.79 2.16
CA ALA A 54 -0.13 15.65 1.07
C ALA A 54 -0.50 17.05 1.57
N GLU A 55 -1.23 17.15 2.69
CA GLU A 55 -1.57 18.42 3.33
C GLU A 55 -0.31 19.20 3.76
N GLN A 56 0.70 18.51 4.28
CA GLN A 56 1.99 19.11 4.62
C GLN A 56 2.73 19.62 3.37
N LEU A 57 2.78 18.83 2.30
CA LEU A 57 3.41 19.25 1.04
C LEU A 57 2.66 20.42 0.40
N GLU A 58 1.34 20.47 0.46
CA GLU A 58 0.52 21.60 0.01
C GLU A 58 0.83 22.86 0.81
N THR A 59 0.93 22.73 2.13
CA THR A 59 1.33 23.83 3.02
C THR A 59 2.71 24.34 2.66
N LEU A 60 3.68 23.45 2.46
CA LEU A 60 5.04 23.81 2.04
C LEU A 60 5.07 24.53 0.70
N VAL A 61 4.31 24.05 -0.29
CA VAL A 61 4.17 24.73 -1.60
C VAL A 61 3.59 26.13 -1.43
N SER A 62 2.57 26.32 -0.58
CA SER A 62 1.94 27.62 -0.36
C SER A 62 2.86 28.65 0.30
N MET A 63 3.90 28.19 1.01
CA MET A 63 4.92 29.03 1.64
C MET A 63 6.02 29.47 0.65
N MET A 64 6.11 28.83 -0.52
CA MET A 64 7.10 29.16 -1.53
C MET A 64 6.79 30.51 -2.18
N GLY A 65 7.83 31.27 -2.52
CA GLY A 65 7.66 32.51 -3.25
C GLY A 65 8.88 33.42 -3.20
N PRO A 66 8.88 34.52 -3.96
CA PRO A 66 10.02 35.44 -4.01
C PRO A 66 10.24 36.20 -2.70
N ASN A 67 9.20 36.36 -1.88
CA ASN A 67 9.24 37.02 -0.57
C ASN A 67 8.42 36.20 0.45
N PRO A 68 8.98 35.11 1.01
CA PRO A 68 8.27 34.32 2.01
C PRO A 68 8.05 35.15 3.28
N GLU A 69 6.89 34.97 3.90
CA GLU A 69 6.53 35.61 5.16
C GLU A 69 7.44 35.13 6.30
N ALA A 70 7.62 35.95 7.34
CA ALA A 70 8.45 35.57 8.49
C ALA A 70 7.93 34.29 9.17
N ALA A 71 6.60 34.14 9.30
CA ALA A 71 5.98 32.95 9.86
C ALA A 71 6.28 31.68 9.04
N ALA A 72 6.41 31.79 7.72
CA ALA A 72 6.78 30.67 6.85
C ALA A 72 8.22 30.21 7.07
N LEU A 73 9.13 31.15 7.38
CA LEU A 73 10.53 30.83 7.69
C LEU A 73 10.64 29.98 8.97
N ASP A 74 9.86 30.34 9.99
CA ASP A 74 9.85 29.63 11.27
C ASP A 74 9.12 28.27 11.17
N ALA A 75 8.07 28.20 10.35
CA ALA A 75 7.27 26.99 10.15
C ALA A 75 7.92 25.93 9.25
N LEU A 76 8.92 26.29 8.45
CA LEU A 76 9.54 25.36 7.48
C LEU A 76 10.10 24.10 8.16
N HIS A 77 10.88 24.27 9.24
CA HIS A 77 11.54 23.13 9.90
C HIS A 77 10.54 22.10 10.47
N PRO A 78 9.56 22.48 11.30
CA PRO A 78 8.59 21.50 11.82
C PRO A 78 7.79 20.84 10.71
N LEU A 79 7.30 21.59 9.71
CA LEU A 79 6.56 21.01 8.58
C LEU A 79 7.41 20.02 7.78
N TRP A 80 8.67 20.37 7.53
CA TRP A 80 9.61 19.52 6.81
C TRP A 80 9.91 18.21 7.56
N ALA A 81 10.01 18.26 8.90
CA ALA A 81 10.27 17.08 9.73
C ALA A 81 9.11 16.07 9.75
N GLU A 82 7.90 16.52 9.40
CA GLU A 82 6.72 15.67 9.34
C GLU A 82 6.53 14.99 7.97
N VAL A 83 7.17 15.48 6.90
CA VAL A 83 7.11 14.87 5.56
C VAL A 83 7.80 13.50 5.57
N ARG A 84 6.99 12.46 5.65
CA ARG A 84 7.44 11.06 5.73
C ARG A 84 6.93 10.24 4.56
N PHE A 85 7.81 9.38 4.05
CA PHE A 85 7.42 8.28 3.17
C PHE A 85 6.99 7.09 4.03
N THR A 86 5.88 6.47 3.67
CA THR A 86 5.50 5.12 4.13
C THR A 86 5.22 4.30 2.88
N SER A 87 5.76 3.08 2.82
CA SER A 87 5.29 2.07 1.87
C SER A 87 3.97 1.49 2.34
N THR A 88 3.19 0.98 1.38
CA THR A 88 2.03 0.15 1.63
C THR A 88 2.43 -1.32 1.57
N ASP A 89 2.43 -2.01 2.72
CA ASP A 89 2.89 -3.40 2.81
C ASP A 89 1.72 -4.38 2.89
N VAL A 90 1.01 -4.54 1.77
CA VAL A 90 -0.20 -5.39 1.72
C VAL A 90 0.15 -6.87 1.92
N PRO A 91 -0.48 -7.57 2.89
CA PRO A 91 -0.33 -9.02 3.04
C PRO A 91 -0.84 -9.77 1.81
N LEU A 92 -0.01 -10.68 1.28
CA LEU A 92 -0.32 -11.49 0.10
C LEU A 92 0.12 -12.96 0.25
N GLY A 93 0.50 -13.40 1.45
CA GLY A 93 1.11 -14.72 1.66
C GLY A 93 0.18 -15.88 1.34
N VAL A 94 -1.07 -15.83 1.81
CA VAL A 94 -2.07 -16.88 1.59
C VAL A 94 -2.46 -16.93 0.12
N LEU A 95 -2.80 -15.80 -0.48
CA LEU A 95 -3.16 -15.74 -1.89
C LEU A 95 -1.99 -16.13 -2.79
N SER A 96 -0.78 -15.69 -2.51
CA SER A 96 0.41 -16.07 -3.29
C SER A 96 0.66 -17.57 -3.24
N ASN A 97 0.51 -18.19 -2.06
CA ASN A 97 0.62 -19.64 -1.92
C ASN A 97 -0.47 -20.38 -2.70
N LEU A 98 -1.72 -19.89 -2.64
CA LEU A 98 -2.87 -20.42 -3.37
C LEU A 98 -2.67 -20.36 -4.90
N LEU A 99 -2.09 -19.26 -5.39
CA LEU A 99 -1.76 -19.09 -6.81
C LEU A 99 -0.59 -20.00 -7.22
N ALA A 100 0.47 -20.05 -6.41
CA ALA A 100 1.66 -20.86 -6.68
C ALA A 100 1.38 -22.38 -6.65
N SER A 101 0.48 -22.85 -5.79
CA SER A 101 0.10 -24.26 -5.73
C SER A 101 -0.85 -24.69 -6.84
N GLY A 102 -1.46 -23.74 -7.57
CA GLY A 102 -2.51 -24.01 -8.56
C GLY A 102 -3.87 -24.35 -7.95
N ASP A 103 -3.98 -24.36 -6.62
CA ASP A 103 -5.23 -24.65 -5.90
C ASP A 103 -6.32 -23.61 -6.22
N ILE A 104 -5.95 -22.41 -6.71
CA ILE A 104 -6.89 -21.39 -7.20
C ILE A 104 -7.86 -21.92 -8.28
N SER A 105 -7.45 -22.93 -9.05
CA SER A 105 -8.29 -23.57 -10.07
C SER A 105 -9.53 -24.27 -9.50
N SER A 106 -9.49 -24.64 -8.22
CA SER A 106 -10.60 -25.28 -7.51
C SER A 106 -11.75 -24.32 -7.16
N PHE A 107 -11.54 -23.00 -7.29
CA PHE A 107 -12.61 -22.02 -7.13
C PHE A 107 -13.64 -22.19 -8.27
N PRO A 108 -14.91 -22.50 -7.95
CA PRO A 108 -15.92 -22.79 -8.97
C PRO A 108 -16.47 -21.50 -9.61
N ASP A 109 -16.40 -20.37 -8.91
CA ASP A 109 -16.79 -19.06 -9.43
C ASP A 109 -15.66 -18.48 -10.28
N LEU A 110 -15.86 -18.49 -11.61
CA LEU A 110 -14.86 -18.04 -12.59
C LEU A 110 -14.51 -16.56 -12.44
N ASP A 111 -15.49 -15.74 -12.08
CA ASP A 111 -15.33 -14.29 -11.97
C ASP A 111 -14.54 -13.95 -10.71
N LEU A 112 -14.93 -14.53 -9.55
CA LEU A 112 -14.17 -14.40 -8.31
C LEU A 112 -12.73 -14.86 -8.49
N ARG A 113 -12.53 -16.01 -9.16
CA ARG A 113 -11.21 -16.55 -9.45
C ARG A 113 -10.37 -15.60 -10.29
N ALA A 114 -10.92 -15.04 -11.37
CA ALA A 114 -10.21 -14.08 -12.22
C ALA A 114 -9.81 -12.82 -11.43
N ARG A 115 -10.69 -12.33 -10.56
CA ARG A 115 -10.42 -11.16 -9.72
C ARG A 115 -9.33 -11.42 -8.67
N LEU A 116 -9.34 -12.60 -8.03
CA LEU A 116 -8.30 -13.04 -7.10
C LEU A 116 -6.94 -13.15 -7.79
N ILE A 117 -6.89 -13.74 -8.99
CA ILE A 117 -5.67 -13.84 -9.80
C ILE A 117 -5.12 -12.45 -10.16
N GLY A 118 -6.00 -11.49 -10.46
CA GLY A 118 -5.60 -10.13 -10.83
C GLY A 118 -5.24 -9.22 -9.65
N TRP A 119 -5.43 -9.65 -8.40
CA TRP A 119 -5.18 -8.80 -7.22
C TRP A 119 -3.68 -8.50 -7.02
N PRO A 120 -2.75 -9.48 -7.07
CA PRO A 120 -1.32 -9.22 -6.91
C PRO A 120 -0.77 -8.22 -7.93
N ALA A 121 -1.19 -8.31 -9.19
CA ALA A 121 -0.78 -7.38 -10.24
C ALA A 121 -1.19 -5.93 -9.92
N ALA A 122 -2.38 -5.74 -9.35
CA ALA A 122 -2.83 -4.40 -8.95
C ALA A 122 -2.02 -3.83 -7.77
N ILE A 123 -1.59 -4.69 -6.85
CA ILE A 123 -0.67 -4.29 -5.78
C ILE A 123 0.71 -3.95 -6.34
N GLU A 124 1.23 -4.74 -7.27
CA GLU A 124 2.53 -4.50 -7.90
C GLU A 124 2.56 -3.16 -8.66
N ASP A 125 1.51 -2.87 -9.44
CA ASP A 125 1.35 -1.59 -10.13
C ASP A 125 1.37 -0.42 -9.13
N HIS A 126 0.65 -0.55 -8.01
CA HIS A 126 0.63 0.47 -6.96
C HIS A 126 1.99 0.66 -6.29
N VAL A 127 2.68 -0.42 -5.94
CA VAL A 127 4.03 -0.39 -5.35
C VAL A 127 5.02 0.27 -6.32
N ALA A 128 4.88 0.05 -7.63
CA ALA A 128 5.69 0.74 -8.63
C ALA A 128 5.46 2.25 -8.62
N THR A 129 4.21 2.71 -8.49
CA THR A 129 3.86 4.12 -8.33
C THR A 129 4.41 4.69 -7.02
N GLU A 130 4.29 3.99 -5.89
CA GLU A 130 4.90 4.39 -4.61
C GLU A 130 6.42 4.55 -4.74
N GLY A 131 7.08 3.63 -5.46
CA GLY A 131 8.51 3.72 -5.74
C GLY A 131 8.90 4.91 -6.63
N MET A 132 7.97 5.45 -7.44
CA MET A 132 8.19 6.72 -8.15
C MET A 132 8.07 7.92 -7.19
N TYR A 133 7.10 7.89 -6.28
CA TYR A 133 6.93 8.91 -5.25
C TYR A 133 8.12 8.96 -4.28
N ASP A 134 8.60 7.82 -3.79
CA ASP A 134 9.77 7.75 -2.91
C ASP A 134 11.02 8.38 -3.55
N ARG A 135 11.26 8.06 -4.82
CA ARG A 135 12.36 8.68 -5.60
C ARG A 135 12.19 10.19 -5.72
N ALA A 136 10.97 10.68 -5.94
CA ALA A 136 10.71 12.12 -6.02
C ALA A 136 10.92 12.82 -4.67
N LEU A 137 10.52 12.19 -3.56
CA LEU A 137 10.81 12.70 -2.21
C LEU A 137 12.31 12.72 -1.92
N GLU A 138 13.06 11.71 -2.36
CA GLU A 138 14.50 11.67 -2.18
C GLU A 138 15.22 12.75 -2.99
N ASP A 139 14.78 12.99 -4.23
CA ASP A 139 15.24 14.14 -5.02
C ASP A 139 14.93 15.47 -4.32
N LEU A 140 13.73 15.62 -3.78
CA LEU A 140 13.33 16.80 -3.02
C LEU A 140 14.21 16.98 -1.78
N ARG A 141 14.47 15.92 -0.99
CA ARG A 141 15.38 15.95 0.17
C ARG A 141 16.78 16.39 -0.23
N ARG A 142 17.27 15.90 -1.37
CA ARG A 142 18.56 16.33 -1.95
C ARG A 142 18.54 17.81 -2.36
N SER A 143 17.45 18.27 -2.96
CA SER A 143 17.28 19.68 -3.31
C SER A 143 17.23 20.60 -2.09
N VAL A 144 16.61 20.17 -0.99
CA VAL A 144 16.60 20.92 0.27
C VAL A 144 18.00 20.90 0.92
N SER A 145 18.65 19.74 1.02
CA SER A 145 19.95 19.60 1.68
C SER A 145 21.10 20.30 0.96
N THR A 146 21.06 20.39 -0.36
CA THR A 146 22.04 21.19 -1.14
C THR A 146 21.95 22.69 -0.88
N ARG A 147 20.77 23.18 -0.47
CA ARG A 147 20.49 24.60 -0.19
C ARG A 147 20.54 24.94 1.30
N SER A 148 20.48 23.90 2.12
CA SER A 148 20.63 23.93 3.55
C SER A 148 21.59 22.81 3.94
N PRO A 149 22.92 23.03 3.87
CA PRO A 149 23.89 22.00 4.18
C PRO A 149 23.74 21.65 5.65
N VAL A 150 23.10 20.52 5.93
CA VAL A 150 23.11 19.97 7.28
C VAL A 150 24.37 19.09 7.38
N PRO A 151 25.16 19.21 8.46
CA PRO A 151 26.37 18.40 8.61
C PRO A 151 26.06 16.89 8.52
N PRO A 152 27.01 16.07 8.01
CA PRO A 152 26.82 14.62 7.94
C PRO A 152 26.79 14.01 9.34
N GLY A 153 25.73 13.24 9.67
CA GLY A 153 25.59 12.56 10.97
C GLY A 153 24.15 12.35 11.46
N TRP A 154 23.17 12.29 10.57
CA TRP A 154 21.75 12.28 10.90
C TRP A 154 21.29 10.97 11.55
N GLY A 155 21.35 10.96 12.87
CA GLY A 155 20.83 9.92 13.76
C GLY A 155 20.82 10.43 15.19
N SER A 156 20.05 11.47 15.50
CA SER A 156 19.67 11.75 16.90
C SER A 156 18.37 12.55 16.99
N PRO A 157 17.46 12.26 17.95
CA PRO A 157 16.12 12.84 18.04
C PRO A 157 16.04 14.15 18.83
N ASP A 158 17.14 14.59 19.43
CA ASP A 158 17.25 15.86 20.14
C ASP A 158 18.26 16.74 19.40
N TYR A 159 17.92 18.00 19.08
CA TYR A 159 18.76 19.20 19.25
C TYR A 159 18.23 20.39 18.43
N ASP A 160 18.14 21.55 19.10
CA ASP A 160 18.29 22.89 18.53
C ASP A 160 19.58 22.94 17.68
N THR A 161 19.45 22.97 16.36
CA THR A 161 20.62 23.04 15.48
C THR A 161 21.12 24.49 15.37
N ALA A 162 22.43 24.69 15.57
CA ALA A 162 23.09 25.99 15.43
C ALA A 162 23.23 26.48 13.96
N PHE A 163 22.79 25.65 13.01
CA PHE A 163 22.79 25.95 11.59
C PHE A 163 21.34 25.94 11.11
N PRO A 164 20.64 27.09 11.18
CA PRO A 164 19.27 27.14 10.70
C PRO A 164 19.25 26.68 9.25
N ILE A 165 18.23 25.90 8.88
CA ILE A 165 17.85 25.79 7.48
C ILE A 165 17.87 27.22 6.94
N GLN A 166 18.57 27.47 5.83
CA GLN A 166 18.43 28.76 5.17
C GLN A 166 17.01 28.80 4.59
N ALA A 167 16.01 28.97 5.45
CA ALA A 167 14.60 28.76 5.15
C ALA A 167 14.20 29.68 4.01
N ARG A 168 14.76 30.88 3.99
CA ARG A 168 14.61 31.81 2.87
C ARG A 168 15.16 31.22 1.57
N ALA A 169 16.37 30.66 1.56
CA ALA A 169 16.96 30.07 0.35
C ALA A 169 16.17 28.85 -0.16
N VAL A 170 15.60 28.05 0.74
CA VAL A 170 14.70 26.94 0.40
C VAL A 170 13.40 27.48 -0.18
N LEU A 171 12.69 28.35 0.55
CA LEU A 171 11.38 28.87 0.18
C LEU A 171 11.38 29.76 -1.08
N THR A 172 12.51 30.36 -1.43
CA THR A 172 12.65 31.13 -2.67
C THR A 172 13.17 30.30 -3.86
N SER A 173 13.41 29.00 -3.69
CA SER A 173 14.03 28.19 -4.73
C SER A 173 13.04 27.56 -5.70
N PHE A 174 13.12 27.96 -6.97
CA PHE A 174 12.35 27.36 -8.06
C PHE A 174 12.56 25.84 -8.20
N ALA A 175 13.78 25.34 -7.95
CA ALA A 175 14.03 23.91 -8.04
C ALA A 175 13.32 23.12 -6.92
N VAL A 176 13.35 23.65 -5.69
CA VAL A 176 12.62 23.05 -4.56
C VAL A 176 11.12 23.11 -4.80
N GLU A 177 10.62 24.22 -5.33
CA GLU A 177 9.20 24.37 -5.70
C GLU A 177 8.75 23.30 -6.70
N ASN A 178 9.54 23.09 -7.77
CA ASN A 178 9.25 22.05 -8.76
C ASN A 178 9.31 20.64 -8.18
N ASP A 179 10.29 20.35 -7.31
CA ASP A 179 10.41 19.05 -6.66
C ASP A 179 9.27 18.79 -5.67
N LEU A 180 8.82 19.83 -4.94
CA LEU A 180 7.64 19.78 -4.08
C LEU A 180 6.38 19.50 -4.91
N ALA A 181 6.16 20.27 -5.97
CA ALA A 181 5.01 20.11 -6.85
C ALA A 181 4.96 18.72 -7.51
N ARG A 182 6.12 18.22 -7.95
CA ARG A 182 6.27 16.86 -8.49
C ARG A 182 5.94 15.79 -7.43
N SER A 183 6.48 15.93 -6.22
CA SER A 183 6.24 14.99 -5.12
C SER A 183 4.76 14.96 -4.72
N LEU A 184 4.14 16.14 -4.60
CA LEU A 184 2.71 16.27 -4.30
C LEU A 184 1.84 15.65 -5.41
N HIS A 185 2.19 15.87 -6.68
CA HIS A 185 1.48 15.28 -7.80
C HIS A 185 1.51 13.75 -7.75
N LEU A 186 2.69 13.15 -7.54
CA LEU A 186 2.84 11.71 -7.44
C LEU A 186 2.11 11.15 -6.21
N LEU A 187 2.19 11.81 -5.06
CA LEU A 187 1.47 11.41 -3.86
C LEU A 187 -0.06 11.38 -4.08
N ARG A 188 -0.61 12.37 -4.79
CA ARG A 188 -2.04 12.37 -5.15
C ARG A 188 -2.43 11.20 -6.04
N ILE A 189 -1.54 10.75 -6.92
CA ILE A 189 -1.75 9.52 -7.71
C ILE A 189 -1.77 8.30 -6.78
N VAL A 190 -0.80 8.18 -5.86
CA VAL A 190 -0.74 7.10 -4.87
C VAL A 190 -2.01 7.06 -4.01
N ILE A 191 -2.48 8.20 -3.49
CA ILE A 191 -3.71 8.29 -2.69
C ILE A 191 -4.93 7.80 -3.49
N ARG A 192 -5.03 8.18 -4.77
CA ARG A 192 -6.11 7.74 -5.65
C ARG A 192 -6.06 6.23 -5.88
N GLU A 193 -4.88 5.69 -6.20
CA GLU A 193 -4.71 4.24 -6.42
C GLU A 193 -5.00 3.44 -5.16
N ASN A 194 -4.59 3.92 -3.98
CA ASN A 194 -4.91 3.30 -2.70
C ASN A 194 -6.44 3.22 -2.50
N ARG A 195 -7.18 4.29 -2.83
CA ARG A 195 -8.65 4.29 -2.80
C ARG A 195 -9.26 3.24 -3.75
N GLU A 196 -8.76 3.18 -4.98
CA GLU A 196 -9.21 2.20 -5.99
C GLU A 196 -8.93 0.75 -5.54
N LEU A 197 -7.75 0.50 -4.96
CA LEU A 197 -7.38 -0.80 -4.39
C LEU A 197 -8.30 -1.18 -3.23
N ARG A 198 -8.61 -0.24 -2.34
CA ARG A 198 -9.52 -0.47 -1.21
C ARG A 198 -10.93 -0.82 -1.70
N GLU A 199 -11.46 -0.09 -2.69
CA GLU A 199 -12.76 -0.39 -3.29
C GLU A 199 -12.79 -1.77 -3.94
N ARG A 200 -11.73 -2.12 -4.67
CA ARG A 200 -11.58 -3.45 -5.27
C ARG A 200 -11.51 -4.57 -4.21
N LEU A 201 -10.80 -4.32 -3.12
CA LEU A 201 -10.67 -5.24 -1.98
C LEU A 201 -12.00 -5.44 -1.25
N GLU A 202 -12.74 -4.37 -0.98
CA GLU A 202 -14.06 -4.44 -0.36
C GLU A 202 -15.04 -5.24 -1.23
N SER A 203 -15.00 -5.04 -2.54
CA SER A 203 -15.81 -5.84 -3.45
C SER A 203 -15.37 -7.31 -3.50
N LEU A 204 -14.06 -7.61 -3.40
CA LEU A 204 -13.56 -8.98 -3.30
C LEU A 204 -13.99 -9.66 -1.99
N LEU A 205 -13.95 -8.94 -0.87
CA LEU A 205 -14.43 -9.42 0.43
C LEU A 205 -15.93 -9.72 0.39
N ALA A 206 -16.74 -8.85 -0.22
CA ALA A 206 -18.16 -9.07 -0.39
C ALA A 206 -18.45 -10.32 -1.25
N ASP A 207 -17.71 -10.52 -2.33
CA ASP A 207 -17.85 -11.72 -3.16
C ASP A 207 -17.46 -12.99 -2.40
N LEU A 208 -16.38 -12.96 -1.62
CA LEU A 208 -15.96 -14.06 -0.75
C LEU A 208 -17.02 -14.37 0.30
N ASP A 209 -17.59 -13.36 0.95
CA ASP A 209 -18.66 -13.52 1.94
C ASP A 209 -19.92 -14.12 1.32
N ALA A 210 -20.32 -13.64 0.15
CA ALA A 210 -21.44 -14.19 -0.61
C ALA A 210 -21.17 -15.62 -1.09
N PHE A 211 -19.92 -15.94 -1.42
CA PHE A 211 -19.51 -17.29 -1.80
C PHE A 211 -19.56 -18.25 -0.61
N ILE A 212 -19.08 -17.83 0.57
CA ILE A 212 -19.17 -18.61 1.81
C ILE A 212 -20.63 -18.84 2.21
N GLY A 213 -21.48 -17.82 2.13
CA GLY A 213 -22.89 -17.90 2.55
C GLY A 213 -23.81 -18.68 1.61
N ARG A 214 -23.40 -18.97 0.36
CA ARG A 214 -24.16 -19.78 -0.61
C ARG A 214 -23.91 -21.29 -0.48
N ARG A 215 -22.95 -21.70 0.34
CA ARG A 215 -22.63 -23.11 0.62
C ARG A 215 -23.38 -23.63 1.84
#